data_AF-A0AA40A196-F1
#
_entry.id   AF-A0AA40A196-F1
#
_cell.length_a   1.000
_cell.length_b   1.000
_cell.length_c   1.000
_cell.angle_alpha   90.00
_cell.angle_beta   90.00
_cell.angle_gamma   90.00
#
_symmetry.space_group_name_H-M   'P 1'
#
loop_
_entity.id
_entity.type
_entity.pdbx_description
1 polymer ?
#
loop_
_entity_poly.entity_id
_entity_poly.type
_entity_poly.pdbx_seq_one_letter_code
_entity_poly.pdbx_strand_id
1 'polypeptide(L)'
;MFILALTLLGVAHAAADLDTDTWNDLTNNFATDIAPLIALFGEQVTKQFLSESTGILDNIIFGMAPLGILTAVVSAIRVYGWPSMKAFIGRAQEAHGVAEAELCSSTSYDVCELWSEGGICRVFGRPRVLEFVYKPRRPDTRFYPEFSPSTTEKQDDDWEEQGAKASSNTNSEANLSLQFAPCPNMSLNIGIRVAPPWGLITIAMLVSLVQLGFFAYAAVTTFARPDLYAGEEEPPVWAFVLAALGTAMLVSGMILCSFLIERRSTERHFVDKAPSSTASADTTIYWLQPGGQLIGDQQFNAFSYNKVKHNYITSFKSDQSQHRRGLPHSMNLVLLLALFASVVGFVLQFIGLRSLHGSITLYQIAATLFVAMIRALLRQRRLNPDDNELRTLGAKFGGHELDWQALSI
;
A
#
# COMPACT_ATOMS: atom_id res chain seq x y z
N MET A 1 6.11 -20.14 -13.39
CA MET A 1 6.04 -20.29 -11.91
C MET A 1 6.75 -21.54 -11.41
N PHE A 2 6.40 -22.75 -11.88
CA PHE A 2 7.06 -24.00 -11.46
C PHE A 2 8.57 -24.04 -11.74
N ILE A 3 9.01 -23.48 -12.88
CA ILE A 3 10.42 -23.47 -13.28
C ILE A 3 11.27 -22.57 -12.36
N LEU A 4 10.76 -21.42 -11.90
CA LEU A 4 11.53 -20.50 -11.05
C LEU A 4 11.71 -21.05 -9.62
N ALA A 5 10.69 -21.73 -9.10
CA ALA A 5 10.75 -22.42 -7.83
C ALA A 5 11.66 -23.65 -7.90
N LEU A 6 11.60 -24.43 -8.99
CA LEU A 6 12.55 -25.52 -9.24
C LEU A 6 13.98 -25.03 -9.47
N THR A 7 14.20 -23.85 -10.06
CA THR A 7 15.55 -23.30 -10.23
C THR A 7 16.12 -22.78 -8.92
N LEU A 8 15.31 -22.19 -8.03
CA LEU A 8 15.77 -21.84 -6.67
C LEU A 8 16.05 -23.09 -5.83
N LEU A 9 15.20 -24.12 -5.92
CA LEU A 9 15.46 -25.43 -5.29
C LEU A 9 16.66 -26.16 -5.91
N GLY A 10 16.84 -26.04 -7.22
CA GLY A 10 17.89 -26.71 -8.01
C GLY A 10 19.27 -26.05 -7.85
N VAL A 11 19.34 -24.72 -7.73
CA VAL A 11 20.57 -24.00 -7.38
C VAL A 11 20.97 -24.30 -5.93
N ALA A 12 20.00 -24.43 -5.02
CA ALA A 12 20.26 -24.90 -3.66
C ALA A 12 20.71 -26.38 -3.62
N HIS A 13 20.27 -27.20 -4.58
CA HIS A 13 20.72 -28.60 -4.73
C HIS A 13 22.14 -28.71 -5.31
N ALA A 14 22.49 -27.84 -6.27
CA ALA A 14 23.81 -27.83 -6.90
C ALA A 14 24.91 -27.18 -6.02
N ALA A 15 24.52 -26.35 -5.06
CA ALA A 15 25.44 -25.72 -4.11
C ALA A 15 25.66 -26.56 -2.83
N ALA A 16 25.02 -27.73 -2.70
CA ALA A 16 25.13 -28.60 -1.53
C ALA A 16 26.47 -29.36 -1.40
N ASP A 17 27.41 -29.15 -2.32
CA ASP A 17 28.78 -29.72 -2.31
C ASP A 17 29.84 -28.75 -1.71
N LEU A 18 29.41 -27.63 -1.12
CA LEU A 18 30.29 -26.68 -0.41
C LEU A 18 30.34 -27.00 1.09
N ASP A 19 31.53 -26.88 1.70
CA ASP A 19 31.75 -27.07 3.14
C ASP A 19 30.90 -26.10 3.98
N THR A 20 30.46 -26.56 5.16
CA THR A 20 29.61 -25.81 6.11
C THR A 20 30.18 -24.45 6.49
N ASP A 21 31.48 -24.41 6.75
CA ASP A 21 32.20 -23.18 7.12
C ASP A 21 32.14 -22.14 6.00
N THR A 22 32.24 -22.60 4.75
CA THR A 22 32.14 -21.71 3.57
C THR A 22 30.74 -21.12 3.45
N TRP A 23 29.69 -21.89 3.74
CA TRP A 23 28.32 -21.40 3.77
C TRP A 23 28.08 -20.39 4.88
N ASN A 24 28.58 -20.66 6.07
CA ASN A 24 28.45 -19.79 7.23
C ASN A 24 29.18 -18.46 6.99
N ASP A 25 30.41 -18.50 6.47
CA ASP A 25 31.20 -17.31 6.14
C ASP A 25 30.55 -16.48 5.04
N LEU A 26 30.09 -17.12 3.95
CA LEU A 26 29.38 -16.42 2.87
C LEU A 26 28.12 -15.74 3.37
N THR A 27 27.35 -16.42 4.23
CA THR A 27 26.10 -15.88 4.80
C THR A 27 26.40 -14.69 5.71
N ASN A 28 27.41 -14.79 6.57
CA ASN A 28 27.80 -13.71 7.49
C ASN A 28 28.32 -12.48 6.75
N ASN A 29 29.20 -12.67 5.75
CA ASN A 29 29.73 -11.58 4.94
C ASN A 29 28.62 -10.90 4.13
N PHE A 30 27.78 -11.67 3.45
CA PHE A 30 26.67 -11.14 2.67
C PHE A 30 25.67 -10.37 3.52
N ALA A 31 25.31 -10.89 4.70
CA ALA A 31 24.41 -10.23 5.63
C ALA A 31 25.00 -8.89 6.14
N THR A 32 26.29 -8.88 6.45
CA THR A 32 27.00 -7.70 6.96
C THR A 32 27.10 -6.60 5.89
N ASP A 33 27.40 -6.98 4.64
CA ASP A 33 27.57 -6.03 3.54
C ASP A 33 26.25 -5.39 3.09
N ILE A 34 25.13 -6.14 3.12
CA ILE A 34 23.84 -5.65 2.64
C ILE A 34 23.01 -4.94 3.71
N ALA A 35 23.26 -5.20 5.00
CA ALA A 35 22.50 -4.61 6.10
C ALA A 35 22.46 -3.07 6.06
N PRO A 36 23.56 -2.34 5.77
CA PRO A 36 23.51 -0.88 5.64
C PRO A 36 22.58 -0.39 4.52
N LEU A 37 22.58 -1.07 3.37
CA LEU A 37 21.74 -0.70 2.22
C LEU A 37 20.25 -0.94 2.52
N ILE A 38 19.94 -2.08 3.16
CA ILE A 38 18.60 -2.39 3.63
C ILE A 38 18.14 -1.37 4.67
N ALA A 39 19.00 -0.96 5.60
CA ALA A 39 18.67 0.03 6.60
C ALA A 39 18.39 1.41 5.98
N LEU A 40 19.16 1.81 4.95
CA LEU A 40 19.06 3.12 4.32
C LEU A 40 17.77 3.28 3.49
N PHE A 41 17.41 2.26 2.70
CA PHE A 41 16.28 2.36 1.77
C PHE A 41 15.03 1.61 2.23
N GLY A 42 15.17 0.64 3.13
CA GLY A 42 14.08 -0.23 3.54
C GLY A 42 12.91 0.53 4.17
N GLU A 43 13.17 1.51 5.03
CA GLU A 43 12.11 2.30 5.66
C GLU A 43 11.23 3.00 4.63
N GLN A 44 11.84 3.69 3.66
CA GLN A 44 11.11 4.47 2.66
C GLN A 44 10.29 3.58 1.72
N VAL A 45 10.88 2.46 1.27
CA VAL A 45 10.18 1.51 0.39
C VAL A 45 9.00 0.86 1.14
N THR A 46 9.18 0.50 2.42
CA THR A 46 8.11 -0.06 3.24
C THR A 46 6.97 0.95 3.46
N LYS A 47 7.28 2.21 3.78
CA LYS A 47 6.26 3.26 3.92
C LYS A 47 5.53 3.52 2.63
N GLN A 48 6.25 3.64 1.51
CA GLN A 48 5.63 3.83 0.20
C GLN A 48 4.67 2.69 -0.12
N PHE A 49 5.07 1.43 0.10
CA PHE A 49 4.20 0.30 -0.14
C PHE A 49 2.92 0.36 0.72
N LEU A 50 3.05 0.67 2.02
CA LEU A 50 1.90 0.82 2.93
C LEU A 50 0.96 1.96 2.50
N SER A 51 1.53 3.09 2.08
CA SER A 51 0.78 4.28 1.65
C SER A 51 -0.05 4.06 0.38
N GLU A 52 0.26 3.00 -0.36
CA GLU A 52 -0.34 2.57 -1.62
C GLU A 52 -0.99 1.17 -1.50
N SER A 53 -1.19 0.67 -0.28
CA SER A 53 -1.83 -0.62 0.01
C SER A 53 -3.32 -0.42 0.23
N THR A 54 -4.15 -1.05 -0.60
CA THR A 54 -5.61 -0.83 -0.60
C THR A 54 -6.40 -2.13 -0.48
N GLY A 55 -5.74 -3.29 -0.39
CA GLY A 55 -6.46 -4.55 -0.36
C GLY A 55 -5.72 -5.71 0.30
N ILE A 56 -6.50 -6.77 0.54
CA ILE A 56 -6.05 -7.98 1.22
C ILE A 56 -4.82 -8.62 0.54
N LEU A 57 -4.76 -8.60 -0.79
CA LEU A 57 -3.62 -9.14 -1.53
C LEU A 57 -2.35 -8.33 -1.27
N ASP A 58 -2.44 -7.01 -1.18
CA ASP A 58 -1.30 -6.16 -0.83
C ASP A 58 -0.83 -6.43 0.61
N ASN A 59 -1.76 -6.63 1.56
CA ASN A 59 -1.42 -7.03 2.93
C ASN A 59 -0.66 -8.37 2.98
N ILE A 60 -1.05 -9.35 2.15
CA ILE A 60 -0.34 -10.62 2.04
C ILE A 60 1.06 -10.40 1.44
N ILE A 61 1.16 -9.66 0.33
CA ILE A 61 2.44 -9.36 -0.32
C ILE A 61 3.39 -8.62 0.64
N PHE A 62 2.85 -7.74 1.49
CA PHE A 62 3.59 -7.00 2.50
C PHE A 62 4.12 -7.89 3.64
N GLY A 63 3.33 -8.87 4.08
CA GLY A 63 3.71 -9.70 5.22
C GLY A 63 4.66 -10.85 4.91
N MET A 64 4.64 -11.36 3.68
CA MET A 64 5.47 -12.48 3.24
C MET A 64 6.93 -12.06 2.98
N ALA A 65 7.91 -12.85 3.43
CA ALA A 65 9.35 -12.51 3.40
C ALA A 65 9.60 -11.08 3.95
N PRO A 66 9.35 -10.89 5.25
CA PRO A 66 9.14 -9.57 5.84
C PRO A 66 10.40 -8.71 5.81
N LEU A 67 10.30 -7.57 5.11
CA LEU A 67 11.23 -6.45 5.18
C LEU A 67 10.57 -5.25 5.88
N GLY A 68 11.34 -4.54 6.70
CA GLY A 68 10.86 -3.31 7.35
C GLY A 68 9.99 -3.56 8.59
N ILE A 69 10.28 -4.62 9.35
CA ILE A 69 9.50 -5.03 10.54
C ILE A 69 9.34 -3.88 11.53
N LEU A 70 10.44 -3.22 11.90
CA LEU A 70 10.41 -2.07 12.81
C LEU A 70 9.58 -0.93 12.23
N THR A 71 9.68 -0.68 10.92
CA THR A 71 8.89 0.35 10.24
C THR A 71 7.40 0.02 10.31
N ALA A 72 7.00 -1.22 10.04
CA ALA A 72 5.60 -1.65 10.13
C ALA A 72 5.03 -1.52 11.54
N VAL A 73 5.79 -1.96 12.55
CA VAL A 73 5.44 -1.85 13.98
C VAL A 73 5.28 -0.39 14.39
N VAL A 74 6.26 0.46 14.07
CA VAL A 74 6.21 1.90 14.37
C VAL A 74 5.05 2.57 13.64
N SER A 75 4.81 2.23 12.37
CA SER A 75 3.70 2.74 11.57
C SER A 75 2.34 2.36 12.18
N ALA A 76 2.14 1.10 12.56
CA ALA A 76 0.90 0.67 13.22
C ALA A 76 0.66 1.43 14.54
N ILE A 77 1.72 1.67 15.33
CA ILE A 77 1.67 2.48 16.55
C ILE A 77 1.35 3.96 16.25
N ARG A 78 1.94 4.54 15.21
CA ARG A 78 1.66 5.94 14.82
C ARG A 78 0.19 6.14 14.43
N VAL A 79 -0.42 5.17 13.74
CA VAL A 79 -1.79 5.31 13.24
C VAL A 79 -2.86 4.87 14.28
N TYR A 80 -2.61 3.83 15.07
CA TYR A 80 -3.57 3.28 16.06
C TYR A 80 -3.16 3.36 17.53
N GLY A 81 -1.89 3.58 17.83
CA GLY A 81 -1.38 3.54 19.19
C GLY A 81 -1.99 4.63 20.08
N TRP A 82 -2.20 4.30 21.35
CA TRP A 82 -2.55 5.27 22.37
C TRP A 82 -1.33 6.11 22.79
N PRO A 83 -1.52 7.25 23.50
CA PRO A 83 -0.45 8.21 23.77
C PRO A 83 0.84 7.63 24.37
N SER A 84 0.74 6.64 25.27
CA SER A 84 1.90 5.98 25.87
C SER A 84 2.76 5.21 24.85
N MET A 85 2.14 4.45 23.94
CA MET A 85 2.89 3.73 22.89
C MET A 85 3.54 4.70 21.90
N LYS A 86 2.85 5.79 21.57
CA LYS A 86 3.42 6.86 20.72
C LYS A 86 4.60 7.54 21.40
N ALA A 87 4.53 7.77 22.71
CA ALA A 87 5.65 8.28 23.48
C ALA A 87 6.85 7.32 23.49
N PHE A 88 6.61 6.02 23.64
CA PHE A 88 7.66 4.99 23.65
C PHE A 88 8.50 4.98 22.36
N ILE A 89 7.86 5.17 21.19
CA ILE A 89 8.57 5.26 19.90
C ILE A 89 9.09 6.68 19.59
N GLY A 90 9.05 7.60 20.55
CA GLY A 90 9.51 8.99 20.35
C GLY A 90 8.60 9.87 19.49
N ARG A 91 7.33 9.50 19.31
CA ARG A 91 6.34 10.19 18.46
C ARG A 91 5.17 10.78 19.25
N ALA A 92 5.38 11.15 20.51
CA ALA A 92 4.34 11.73 21.38
C ALA A 92 3.76 13.06 20.85
N GLN A 93 4.58 13.88 20.20
CA GLN A 93 4.19 15.21 19.69
C GLN A 93 3.88 15.21 18.19
N GLU A 94 3.65 14.04 17.59
CA GLU A 94 3.34 13.93 16.18
C GLU A 94 1.94 14.50 15.87
N ALA A 95 1.88 15.45 14.92
CA ALA A 95 0.63 16.02 14.43
C ALA A 95 -0.26 14.96 13.72
N HIS A 96 -1.57 15.12 13.81
CA HIS A 96 -2.55 14.09 13.42
C HIS A 96 -2.52 13.70 11.94
N GLY A 97 -2.14 14.62 11.06
CA GLY A 97 -2.00 14.36 9.63
C GLY A 97 -0.68 13.69 9.24
N VAL A 98 0.37 13.73 10.07
CA VAL A 98 1.72 13.32 9.64
C VAL A 98 1.80 11.82 9.35
N ALA A 99 1.26 11.01 10.26
CA ALA A 99 1.19 9.57 10.07
C ALA A 99 0.30 9.20 8.86
N GLU A 100 -0.76 9.95 8.62
CA GLU A 100 -1.67 9.73 7.49
C GLU A 100 -1.00 10.06 6.15
N ALA A 101 -0.33 11.21 6.05
CA ALA A 101 0.41 11.62 4.86
C ALA A 101 1.48 10.59 4.46
N GLU A 102 2.17 10.00 5.43
CA GLU A 102 3.21 8.99 5.16
C GLU A 102 2.68 7.57 4.89
N LEU A 103 1.55 7.17 5.50
CA LEU A 103 1.20 5.74 5.63
C LEU A 103 -0.17 5.32 5.10
N CYS A 104 -1.14 6.22 4.98
CA CYS A 104 -2.52 5.86 4.64
C CYS A 104 -2.82 6.19 3.18
N SER A 105 -3.60 5.39 2.44
CA SER A 105 -4.04 5.72 1.06
C SER A 105 -5.01 6.91 0.97
N SER A 106 -5.55 7.36 2.12
CA SER A 106 -6.63 8.32 2.23
C SER A 106 -6.21 9.78 2.20
N THR A 107 -7.17 10.63 1.82
CA THR A 107 -7.14 12.07 2.07
C THR A 107 -8.07 12.44 3.23
N SER A 108 -7.82 13.59 3.84
CA SER A 108 -8.65 14.18 4.89
C SER A 108 -8.59 15.70 4.84
N TYR A 109 -9.23 16.36 5.81
CA TYR A 109 -9.18 17.81 5.93
C TYR A 109 -7.79 18.37 6.22
N ASP A 110 -6.90 17.55 6.76
CA ASP A 110 -5.53 17.92 7.13
C ASP A 110 -4.51 17.49 6.07
N VAL A 111 -4.82 16.46 5.28
CA VAL A 111 -3.92 15.84 4.31
C VAL A 111 -4.63 15.71 2.96
N CYS A 112 -4.10 16.40 1.95
CA CYS A 112 -4.61 16.33 0.59
C CYS A 112 -3.46 15.97 -0.36
N GLU A 113 -3.81 15.68 -1.62
CA GLU A 113 -2.84 15.33 -2.65
C GLU A 113 -2.69 16.49 -3.64
N LEU A 114 -1.47 16.68 -4.13
CA LEU A 114 -1.12 17.64 -5.18
C LEU A 114 -0.16 17.01 -6.18
N TRP A 115 -0.24 17.44 -7.43
CA TRP A 115 0.79 17.13 -8.41
C TRP A 115 1.99 18.06 -8.22
N SER A 116 3.18 17.47 -8.23
CA SER A 116 4.47 18.14 -8.13
C SER A 116 5.48 17.47 -9.05
N GLU A 117 5.93 18.20 -10.07
CA GLU A 117 7.07 17.88 -10.95
C GLU A 117 7.27 16.37 -11.25
N GLY A 118 6.27 15.75 -11.86
CA GLY A 118 6.35 14.36 -12.30
C GLY A 118 5.84 13.31 -11.31
N GLY A 119 5.29 13.73 -10.17
CA GLY A 119 4.64 12.84 -9.23
C GLY A 119 3.46 13.48 -8.51
N ILE A 120 2.71 12.67 -7.77
CA ILE A 120 1.69 13.14 -6.84
C ILE A 120 2.29 13.03 -5.44
N CYS A 121 2.25 14.13 -4.71
CA CYS A 121 2.71 14.23 -3.34
C CYS A 121 1.54 14.52 -2.41
N ARG A 122 1.67 14.07 -1.16
CA ARG A 122 0.74 14.44 -0.10
C ARG A 122 1.24 15.67 0.62
N VAL A 123 0.33 16.61 0.80
CA VAL A 123 0.60 17.92 1.38
C VAL A 123 -0.35 18.18 2.55
N PHE A 124 0.15 18.93 3.53
CA PHE A 124 -0.68 19.36 4.64
C PHE A 124 -1.52 20.58 4.26
N GLY A 125 -2.76 20.61 4.70
CA GLY A 125 -3.71 21.69 4.43
C GLY A 125 -4.66 21.38 3.28
N ARG A 126 -5.37 22.41 2.83
CA ARG A 126 -6.45 22.30 1.84
C ARG A 126 -6.10 23.01 0.53
N PRO A 127 -5.38 22.33 -0.38
CA PRO A 127 -5.16 22.83 -1.73
C PRO A 127 -6.47 23.05 -2.48
N ARG A 128 -6.41 23.88 -3.51
CA ARG A 128 -7.49 23.99 -4.50
C ARG A 128 -7.20 22.97 -5.60
N VAL A 129 -8.02 21.93 -5.69
CA VAL A 129 -8.05 21.00 -6.81
C VAL A 129 -9.49 20.87 -7.23
N LEU A 130 -9.76 21.04 -8.52
CA LEU A 130 -11.08 20.81 -9.10
C LEU A 130 -11.08 19.44 -9.76
N GLU A 131 -12.01 18.60 -9.33
CA GLU A 131 -12.34 17.33 -9.97
C GLU A 131 -13.76 17.42 -10.51
N PHE A 132 -13.97 17.06 -11.77
CA PHE A 132 -15.31 16.99 -12.33
C PHE A 132 -15.43 15.87 -13.36
N VAL A 133 -16.65 15.35 -13.47
CA VAL A 133 -16.99 14.25 -14.36
C VAL A 133 -17.75 14.82 -15.56
N TYR A 134 -17.28 14.50 -16.76
CA TYR A 134 -17.92 14.85 -18.01
C TYR A 134 -18.41 13.59 -18.71
N LYS A 135 -19.71 13.56 -19.01
CA LYS A 135 -20.34 12.54 -19.85
C LYS A 135 -20.83 13.21 -21.13
N PRO A 136 -20.36 12.77 -22.32
CA PRO A 136 -20.92 13.25 -23.58
C PRO A 136 -22.41 12.88 -23.63
N ARG A 137 -23.30 13.87 -23.62
CA ARG A 137 -24.74 13.62 -23.65
C ARG A 137 -25.16 13.13 -25.04
N ARG A 138 -26.15 12.22 -25.12
CA ARG A 138 -26.81 11.90 -26.39
C ARG A 138 -27.32 13.20 -27.05
N PRO A 139 -27.30 13.30 -28.39
CA PRO A 139 -27.41 14.56 -29.14
C PRO A 139 -28.69 15.39 -28.92
N ASP A 140 -29.73 14.86 -28.27
CA ASP A 140 -31.05 15.51 -28.16
C ASP A 140 -31.30 16.29 -26.86
N THR A 141 -30.26 16.64 -26.11
CA THR A 141 -30.46 17.36 -24.84
C THR A 141 -29.52 18.55 -24.69
N ARG A 142 -30.10 19.69 -24.31
CA ARG A 142 -29.49 21.03 -24.27
C ARG A 142 -28.05 21.02 -23.71
N PHE A 143 -27.18 21.76 -24.39
CA PHE A 143 -25.74 21.92 -24.11
C PHE A 143 -25.43 22.40 -22.68
N TYR A 144 -26.34 23.16 -22.05
CA TYR A 144 -26.25 23.56 -20.65
C TYR A 144 -27.29 22.81 -19.80
N PRO A 145 -26.91 22.22 -18.66
CA PRO A 145 -27.89 21.79 -17.67
C PRO A 145 -28.63 23.01 -17.12
N GLU A 146 -29.96 22.94 -17.01
CA GLU A 146 -30.73 23.93 -16.24
C GLU A 146 -30.30 23.82 -14.77
N PHE A 147 -29.56 24.80 -14.29
CA PHE A 147 -29.24 24.93 -12.87
C PHE A 147 -30.49 25.43 -12.14
N SER A 148 -31.24 24.51 -11.54
CA SER A 148 -32.26 24.88 -10.55
C SER A 148 -31.57 25.24 -9.23
N PRO A 149 -31.94 26.35 -8.56
CA PRO A 149 -31.34 26.79 -7.30
C PRO A 149 -31.54 25.82 -6.12
N SER A 150 -32.31 24.74 -6.31
CA SER A 150 -32.47 23.64 -5.35
C SER A 150 -31.52 22.45 -5.58
N THR A 151 -30.68 22.49 -6.63
CA THR A 151 -29.82 21.36 -7.01
C THR A 151 -28.53 21.37 -6.19
N THR A 152 -28.60 20.86 -4.96
CA THR A 152 -27.41 20.53 -4.17
C THR A 152 -27.13 19.06 -4.44
N GLU A 153 -26.04 18.75 -5.15
CA GLU A 153 -25.60 17.40 -5.54
C GLU A 153 -26.64 16.51 -6.25
N LYS A 154 -26.55 16.42 -7.59
CA LYS A 154 -27.15 15.28 -8.29
C LYS A 154 -26.33 14.03 -7.96
N GLN A 155 -26.92 13.14 -7.19
CA GLN A 155 -26.56 11.72 -7.20
C GLN A 155 -26.74 11.23 -8.64
N ASP A 156 -25.63 10.86 -9.28
CA ASP A 156 -25.62 10.33 -10.65
C ASP A 156 -26.02 8.84 -10.56
N ASP A 157 -27.22 8.49 -11.01
CA ASP A 157 -27.81 7.13 -10.92
C ASP A 157 -27.02 6.07 -11.70
N ASP A 158 -26.05 6.48 -12.51
CA ASP A 158 -25.25 5.63 -13.39
C ASP A 158 -24.03 4.99 -12.69
N TRP A 159 -23.57 5.54 -11.56
CA TRP A 159 -22.43 5.00 -10.82
C TRP A 159 -22.91 4.20 -9.60
N GLU A 160 -22.54 2.92 -9.53
CA GLU A 160 -22.84 2.08 -8.36
C GLU A 160 -21.62 1.96 -7.44
N GLU A 161 -21.86 2.11 -6.14
CA GLU A 161 -20.90 1.75 -5.11
C GLU A 161 -20.83 0.22 -4.99
N GLN A 162 -19.69 -0.37 -5.33
CA GLN A 162 -19.47 -1.80 -5.13
C GLN A 162 -19.36 -2.12 -3.63
N GLY A 163 -20.26 -2.97 -3.13
CA GLY A 163 -20.22 -3.45 -1.74
C GLY A 163 -21.12 -2.71 -0.76
N ALA A 164 -21.93 -1.74 -1.22
CA ALA A 164 -22.97 -1.12 -0.41
C ALA A 164 -24.00 -2.19 0.01
N LYS A 165 -23.95 -2.63 1.26
CA LYS A 165 -25.04 -3.43 1.84
C LYS A 165 -26.27 -2.52 1.88
N ALA A 166 -27.35 -2.92 1.21
CA ALA A 166 -28.64 -2.24 1.30
C ALA A 166 -29.15 -2.28 2.75
N SER A 167 -28.75 -1.32 3.58
CA SER A 167 -29.33 -1.08 4.90
C SER A 167 -30.68 -0.42 4.68
N SER A 168 -31.71 -1.26 4.61
CA SER A 168 -33.09 -0.81 4.84
C SER A 168 -33.21 -0.54 6.34
N ASN A 169 -32.98 0.70 6.78
CA ASN A 169 -33.69 1.25 7.92
C ASN A 169 -33.73 2.80 7.90
N THR A 170 -34.96 3.26 7.67
CA THR A 170 -35.47 4.61 7.62
C THR A 170 -35.05 5.49 8.81
N ASN A 171 -34.64 6.72 8.48
CA ASN A 171 -34.76 7.95 9.30
C ASN A 171 -33.63 8.37 10.27
N SER A 172 -32.44 7.77 10.24
CA SER A 172 -31.24 8.39 10.86
C SER A 172 -29.94 8.28 10.04
N GLU A 173 -29.98 7.63 8.87
CA GLU A 173 -28.81 7.33 8.03
C GLU A 173 -28.53 8.38 6.92
N ALA A 174 -29.31 9.46 6.81
CA ALA A 174 -29.15 10.45 5.73
C ALA A 174 -27.83 11.27 5.80
N ASN A 175 -27.17 11.33 6.96
CA ASN A 175 -25.90 12.05 7.11
C ASN A 175 -24.66 11.13 6.99
N LEU A 176 -24.81 9.80 7.06
CA LEU A 176 -23.68 8.86 6.97
C LEU A 176 -23.50 8.31 5.54
N SER A 177 -24.53 8.35 4.70
CA SER A 177 -24.51 7.79 3.34
C SER A 177 -23.70 8.61 2.34
N LEU A 178 -23.47 9.90 2.58
CA LEU A 178 -22.80 10.85 1.67
C LEU A 178 -21.38 11.25 2.08
N GLN A 179 -20.72 10.51 2.99
CA GLN A 179 -19.34 10.86 3.32
C GLN A 179 -18.41 10.48 2.16
N PHE A 180 -17.89 11.50 1.49
CA PHE A 180 -16.92 11.45 0.40
C PHE A 180 -15.59 12.05 0.86
N ALA A 181 -14.51 11.80 0.14
CA ALA A 181 -13.23 12.41 0.48
C ALA A 181 -13.31 13.95 0.35
N PRO A 182 -12.82 14.70 1.34
CA PRO A 182 -12.86 16.16 1.29
C PRO A 182 -11.91 16.75 0.22
N CYS A 183 -10.91 15.97 -0.19
CA CYS A 183 -9.97 16.28 -1.26
C CYS A 183 -9.88 15.08 -2.21
N PRO A 184 -9.76 15.28 -3.53
CA PRO A 184 -9.71 14.18 -4.50
C PRO A 184 -8.46 13.31 -4.31
N ASN A 185 -8.64 11.98 -4.40
CA ASN A 185 -7.54 11.00 -4.33
C ASN A 185 -6.84 10.89 -5.69
N MET A 186 -5.87 11.75 -5.94
CA MET A 186 -5.14 11.74 -7.21
C MET A 186 -4.16 10.56 -7.30
N SER A 187 -3.55 10.13 -6.21
CA SER A 187 -2.61 9.00 -6.20
C SER A 187 -3.29 7.70 -6.62
N LEU A 188 -4.48 7.43 -6.07
CA LEU A 188 -5.29 6.25 -6.39
C LEU A 188 -5.91 6.33 -7.78
N ASN A 189 -6.31 7.52 -8.23
CA ASN A 189 -7.05 7.65 -9.48
C ASN A 189 -6.20 7.93 -10.72
N ILE A 190 -5.06 8.59 -10.53
CA ILE A 190 -4.16 9.09 -11.57
C ILE A 190 -2.76 8.48 -11.38
N GLY A 191 -2.20 8.60 -10.17
CA GLY A 191 -0.79 8.36 -9.86
C GLY A 191 -0.31 6.94 -10.01
N ILE A 192 -1.10 5.99 -9.52
CA ILE A 192 -0.76 4.58 -9.49
C ILE A 192 -1.46 3.90 -10.65
N ARG A 193 -0.69 3.38 -11.60
CA ARG A 193 -1.25 2.49 -12.63
C ARG A 193 -1.61 1.16 -11.98
N VAL A 194 -2.86 1.03 -11.56
CA VAL A 194 -3.41 -0.18 -10.91
C VAL A 194 -3.04 -1.41 -11.74
N ALA A 195 -2.24 -2.30 -11.16
CA ALA A 195 -1.94 -3.57 -11.79
C ALA A 195 -3.26 -4.35 -11.99
N PRO A 196 -3.45 -5.04 -13.12
CA PRO A 196 -4.65 -5.83 -13.32
C PRO A 196 -4.80 -6.82 -12.15
N PRO A 197 -6.03 -7.13 -11.70
CA PRO A 197 -6.27 -7.97 -10.52
C PRO A 197 -5.57 -9.33 -10.64
N TRP A 198 -5.53 -9.90 -11.85
CA TRP A 198 -4.78 -11.11 -12.15
C TRP A 198 -3.27 -10.99 -11.89
N GLY A 199 -2.67 -9.83 -12.16
CA GLY A 199 -1.25 -9.57 -11.89
C GLY A 199 -0.94 -9.51 -10.40
N LEU A 200 -1.82 -8.93 -9.59
CA LEU A 200 -1.65 -8.93 -8.13
C LEU A 200 -1.78 -10.34 -7.55
N ILE A 201 -2.73 -11.15 -8.05
CA ILE A 201 -2.90 -12.54 -7.62
C ILE A 201 -1.65 -13.37 -7.94
N THR A 202 -1.09 -13.27 -9.16
CA THR A 202 0.10 -14.04 -9.52
C THR A 202 1.31 -13.67 -8.68
N ILE A 203 1.45 -12.39 -8.34
CA ILE A 203 2.53 -11.91 -7.46
C ILE A 203 2.32 -12.41 -6.02
N ALA A 204 1.11 -12.29 -5.48
CA ALA A 204 0.79 -12.81 -4.15
C ALA A 204 1.06 -14.31 -4.05
N MET A 205 0.69 -15.08 -5.08
CA MET A 205 0.99 -16.52 -5.17
C MET A 205 2.49 -16.81 -5.25
N LEU A 206 3.23 -16.04 -6.05
CA LEU A 206 4.68 -16.19 -6.18
C LEU A 206 5.40 -15.91 -4.85
N VAL A 207 5.06 -14.81 -4.21
CA VAL A 207 5.66 -14.40 -2.93
C VAL A 207 5.30 -15.39 -1.81
N SER A 208 4.06 -15.88 -1.77
CA SER A 208 3.63 -16.92 -0.84
C SER A 208 4.37 -18.24 -1.09
N LEU A 209 4.61 -18.60 -2.35
CA LEU A 209 5.37 -19.79 -2.72
C LEU A 209 6.82 -19.71 -2.26
N VAL A 210 7.47 -18.55 -2.43
CA VAL A 210 8.83 -18.31 -1.91
C VAL A 210 8.86 -18.46 -0.38
N GLN A 211 7.87 -17.92 0.33
CA GLN A 211 7.78 -18.04 1.78
C GLN A 211 7.50 -19.49 2.24
N LEU A 212 6.68 -20.25 1.51
CA LEU A 212 6.45 -21.68 1.76
C LEU A 212 7.70 -22.52 1.45
N GLY A 213 8.46 -22.11 0.44
CA GLY A 213 9.74 -22.71 0.06
C GLY A 213 10.77 -22.67 1.20
N PHE A 214 10.77 -21.62 2.03
CA PHE A 214 11.60 -21.57 3.24
C PHE A 214 11.30 -22.73 4.20
N PHE A 215 10.03 -23.00 4.50
CA PHE A 215 9.65 -24.08 5.41
C PHE A 215 10.02 -25.45 4.84
N ALA A 216 9.79 -25.65 3.55
CA ALA A 216 10.15 -26.90 2.88
C ALA A 216 11.66 -27.11 2.86
N TYR A 217 12.43 -26.08 2.50
CA TYR A 217 13.89 -26.14 2.46
C TYR A 217 14.46 -26.40 3.86
N ALA A 218 14.03 -25.63 4.86
CA ALA A 218 14.46 -25.81 6.24
C ALA A 218 14.13 -27.21 6.79
N ALA A 219 12.98 -27.78 6.45
CA ALA A 219 12.61 -29.13 6.88
C ALA A 219 13.48 -30.21 6.19
N VAL A 220 13.72 -30.08 4.88
CA VAL A 220 14.56 -31.02 4.13
C VAL A 220 16.00 -30.98 4.60
N THR A 221 16.58 -29.78 4.78
CA THR A 221 17.96 -29.64 5.27
C THR A 221 18.12 -30.16 6.69
N THR A 222 17.12 -29.99 7.55
CA THR A 222 17.20 -30.44 8.96
C THR A 222 16.99 -31.95 9.11
N PHE A 223 16.03 -32.54 8.39
CA PHE A 223 15.62 -33.94 8.64
C PHE A 223 16.09 -34.95 7.59
N ALA A 224 16.32 -34.53 6.35
CA ALA A 224 16.60 -35.45 5.24
C ALA A 224 18.06 -35.41 4.76
N ARG A 225 18.87 -34.44 5.21
CA ARG A 225 20.26 -34.25 4.77
C ARG A 225 21.21 -33.96 5.94
N PRO A 226 21.45 -34.95 6.82
CA PRO A 226 22.43 -34.82 7.91
C PRO A 226 23.87 -34.61 7.39
N ASP A 227 24.15 -35.03 6.15
CA ASP A 227 25.46 -34.86 5.50
C ASP A 227 25.89 -33.38 5.36
N LEU A 228 24.92 -32.45 5.32
CA LEU A 228 25.21 -31.00 5.29
C LEU A 228 25.70 -30.45 6.62
N TYR A 229 25.72 -31.22 7.70
CA TYR A 229 26.28 -30.83 8.99
C TYR A 229 27.61 -31.54 9.27
N ALA A 230 28.25 -32.10 8.25
CA ALA A 230 29.51 -32.84 8.39
C ALA A 230 30.63 -31.93 8.93
N GLY A 231 30.79 -31.88 10.26
CA GLY A 231 31.74 -31.02 10.98
C GLY A 231 31.17 -30.32 12.21
N GLU A 232 29.85 -30.21 12.35
CA GLU A 232 29.14 -29.59 13.47
C GLU A 232 28.23 -30.59 14.21
N GLU A 233 27.79 -30.26 15.43
CA GLU A 233 26.72 -31.03 16.11
C GLU A 233 25.41 -30.91 15.32
N GLU A 234 24.67 -32.02 15.20
CA GLU A 234 23.36 -32.01 14.54
C GLU A 234 22.46 -30.93 15.14
N PRO A 235 21.75 -30.15 14.30
CA PRO A 235 20.94 -29.05 14.77
C PRO A 235 19.86 -29.60 15.71
N PRO A 236 19.69 -29.04 16.90
CA PRO A 236 18.69 -29.52 17.81
C PRO A 236 17.29 -29.19 17.24
N VAL A 237 16.34 -30.11 17.39
CA VAL A 237 14.98 -29.98 16.82
C VAL A 237 14.29 -28.67 17.25
N TRP A 238 14.62 -28.14 18.43
CA TRP A 238 14.10 -26.86 18.89
C TRP A 238 14.50 -25.68 17.98
N ALA A 239 15.68 -25.71 17.34
CA ALA A 239 16.13 -24.64 16.46
C ALA A 239 15.23 -24.51 15.22
N PHE A 240 14.90 -25.65 14.60
CA PHE A 240 13.94 -25.70 13.50
C PHE A 240 12.54 -25.22 13.93
N VAL A 241 12.06 -25.71 15.09
CA VAL A 241 10.74 -25.30 15.60
C VAL A 241 10.69 -23.80 15.88
N LEU A 242 11.73 -23.22 16.48
CA LEU A 242 11.83 -21.78 16.72
C LEU A 242 11.89 -20.98 15.42
N ALA A 243 12.67 -21.43 14.43
CA ALA A 243 12.77 -20.76 13.13
C ALA A 243 11.42 -20.78 12.38
N ALA A 244 10.76 -21.95 12.32
CA ALA A 244 9.48 -22.11 11.64
C ALA A 244 8.37 -21.33 12.36
N LEU A 245 8.22 -21.52 13.68
CA LEU A 245 7.20 -20.83 14.48
C LEU A 245 7.43 -19.32 14.46
N GLY A 246 8.67 -18.88 14.64
CA GLY A 246 9.04 -17.47 14.59
C GLY A 246 8.70 -16.84 13.25
N THR A 247 9.01 -17.52 12.14
CA THR A 247 8.70 -17.04 10.79
C THR A 247 7.19 -16.94 10.56
N ALA A 248 6.40 -17.95 10.96
CA ALA A 248 4.94 -17.92 10.83
C ALA A 248 4.29 -16.82 11.68
N MET A 249 4.79 -16.65 12.91
CA MET A 249 4.35 -15.60 13.83
C MET A 249 4.71 -14.21 13.30
N LEU A 250 5.90 -14.05 12.72
CA LEU A 250 6.34 -12.79 12.12
C LEU A 250 5.52 -12.44 10.88
N VAL A 251 5.33 -13.39 9.95
CA VAL A 251 4.53 -13.17 8.73
C VAL A 251 3.10 -12.79 9.10
N SER A 252 2.46 -13.51 10.03
CA SER A 252 1.11 -13.17 10.48
C SER A 252 1.06 -11.80 11.17
N GLY A 253 2.05 -11.45 12.02
CA GLY A 253 2.16 -10.14 12.64
C GLY A 253 2.29 -9.00 11.62
N MET A 254 3.09 -9.20 10.56
CA MET A 254 3.28 -8.21 9.51
C MET A 254 2.05 -8.01 8.63
N ILE A 255 1.35 -9.11 8.27
CA ILE A 255 0.05 -9.03 7.57
C ILE A 255 -0.95 -8.24 8.43
N LEU A 256 -1.03 -8.53 9.73
CA LEU A 256 -1.92 -7.82 10.65
C LEU A 256 -1.54 -6.33 10.81
N CYS A 257 -0.25 -5.99 10.86
CA CYS A 257 0.21 -4.60 10.89
C CYS A 257 -0.25 -3.82 9.64
N SER A 258 -0.05 -4.40 8.45
CA SER A 258 -0.49 -3.80 7.18
C SER A 258 -2.01 -3.64 7.14
N PHE A 259 -2.72 -4.70 7.50
CA PHE A 259 -4.17 -4.72 7.54
C PHE A 259 -4.77 -3.69 8.51
N LEU A 260 -4.13 -3.48 9.66
CA LEU A 260 -4.52 -2.41 10.57
C LEU A 260 -4.39 -1.07 9.85
N ILE A 261 -3.20 -0.73 9.34
CA ILE A 261 -2.94 0.54 8.66
C ILE A 261 -3.96 0.79 7.54
N GLU A 262 -4.22 -0.19 6.69
CA GLU A 262 -5.24 -0.12 5.63
C GLU A 262 -6.64 0.18 6.17
N ARG A 263 -7.04 -0.43 7.29
CA ARG A 263 -8.36 -0.20 7.91
C ARG A 263 -8.56 1.21 8.49
N ARG A 264 -7.56 2.09 8.42
CA ARG A 264 -7.72 3.49 8.83
C ARG A 264 -8.33 4.37 7.78
N SER A 265 -8.13 3.99 6.53
CA SER A 265 -8.81 4.53 5.38
C SER A 265 -10.12 3.78 5.17
N THR A 266 -11.19 4.53 4.91
CA THR A 266 -12.41 3.97 4.35
C THR A 266 -12.34 4.18 2.84
N GLU A 267 -12.26 3.09 2.10
CA GLU A 267 -12.22 3.09 0.65
C GLU A 267 -13.59 2.74 0.07
N ARG A 268 -14.04 3.50 -0.92
CA ARG A 268 -15.28 3.24 -1.67
C ARG A 268 -14.93 3.17 -3.15
N HIS A 269 -15.42 2.11 -3.79
CA HIS A 269 -15.24 1.86 -5.22
C HIS A 269 -16.53 2.14 -5.95
N PHE A 270 -16.49 3.09 -6.87
CA PHE A 270 -17.58 3.42 -7.77
C PHE A 270 -17.29 2.80 -9.14
N VAL A 271 -18.25 2.08 -9.69
CA VAL A 271 -18.14 1.50 -11.03
C VAL A 271 -19.31 2.00 -11.87
N ASP A 272 -19.00 2.40 -13.09
CA ASP A 272 -20.01 2.80 -14.07
C ASP A 272 -20.88 1.59 -14.40
N LYS A 273 -22.20 1.72 -14.34
CA LYS A 273 -23.14 0.67 -14.72
C LYS A 273 -22.87 0.29 -16.17
N ALA A 274 -22.24 -0.87 -16.39
CA ALA A 274 -21.93 -1.34 -17.73
C ALA A 274 -23.21 -1.45 -18.59
N PRO A 275 -23.12 -1.18 -19.90
CA PRO A 275 -24.25 -0.75 -20.71
C PRO A 275 -25.18 -1.91 -21.05
N SER A 276 -26.36 -1.94 -20.44
CA SER A 276 -27.49 -2.65 -21.05
C SER A 276 -27.94 -1.85 -22.28
N SER A 277 -27.40 -2.23 -23.43
CA SER A 277 -27.82 -1.86 -24.78
C SER A 277 -27.63 -0.40 -25.23
N THR A 278 -26.73 -0.24 -26.21
CA THR A 278 -26.61 0.87 -27.17
C THR A 278 -26.28 2.27 -26.60
N ALA A 279 -25.01 2.67 -26.74
CA ALA A 279 -24.48 4.03 -26.54
C ALA A 279 -24.50 4.56 -25.09
N SER A 280 -23.74 3.93 -24.19
CA SER A 280 -23.16 4.61 -23.04
C SER A 280 -21.99 5.45 -23.54
N ALA A 281 -22.07 6.77 -23.41
CA ALA A 281 -20.97 7.65 -23.75
C ALA A 281 -19.82 7.46 -22.75
N ASP A 282 -18.58 7.47 -23.24
CA ASP A 282 -17.39 7.32 -22.39
C ASP A 282 -17.32 8.44 -21.34
N THR A 283 -17.42 8.06 -20.07
CA THR A 283 -17.31 8.99 -18.95
C THR A 283 -15.86 9.43 -18.78
N THR A 284 -15.58 10.72 -18.98
CA THR A 284 -14.25 11.33 -18.82
C THR A 284 -14.18 12.11 -17.52
N ILE A 285 -13.20 11.80 -16.68
CA ILE A 285 -12.95 12.55 -15.44
C ILE A 285 -11.80 13.51 -15.69
N TYR A 286 -11.96 14.74 -15.23
CA TYR A 286 -11.00 15.83 -15.34
C TYR A 286 -10.50 16.22 -13.97
N TRP A 287 -9.18 16.38 -13.84
CA TRP A 287 -8.50 16.89 -12.66
C TRP A 287 -7.75 18.15 -13.04
N LEU A 288 -8.05 19.25 -12.35
CA LEU A 288 -7.44 20.55 -12.58
C LEU A 288 -6.89 21.11 -11.28
N GLN A 289 -5.61 21.45 -11.30
CA GLN A 289 -4.89 22.12 -10.23
C GLN A 289 -4.38 23.47 -10.76
N PRO A 290 -4.84 24.60 -10.19
CA PRO A 290 -4.32 25.91 -10.56
C PRO A 290 -2.85 26.03 -10.19
N GLY A 291 -2.09 26.75 -11.01
CA GLY A 291 -0.67 27.00 -10.80
C GLY A 291 -0.39 28.08 -9.76
N GLY A 292 0.82 28.05 -9.21
CA GLY A 292 1.29 29.05 -8.25
C GLY A 292 0.72 28.88 -6.84
N GLN A 293 0.11 27.73 -6.53
CA GLN A 293 -0.40 27.44 -5.19
C GLN A 293 0.76 27.31 -4.20
N LEU A 294 0.71 28.09 -3.13
CA LEU A 294 1.70 28.05 -2.06
C LEU A 294 1.17 27.23 -0.89
N ILE A 295 1.84 26.15 -0.53
CA ILE A 295 1.48 25.30 0.62
C ILE A 295 2.73 25.05 1.45
N GLY A 296 2.69 25.54 2.68
CA GLY A 296 3.90 25.66 3.50
C GLY A 296 4.93 26.53 2.76
N ASP A 297 6.13 25.98 2.57
CA ASP A 297 7.24 26.66 1.90
C ASP A 297 7.41 26.25 0.42
N GLN A 298 6.48 25.45 -0.12
CA GLN A 298 6.55 24.93 -1.49
C GLN A 298 5.51 25.60 -2.40
N GLN A 299 5.90 25.84 -3.65
CA GLN A 299 5.03 26.33 -4.71
C GLN A 299 4.73 25.20 -5.71
N PHE A 300 3.45 24.98 -5.99
CA PHE A 300 2.98 23.95 -6.90
C PHE A 300 2.57 24.55 -8.25
N ASN A 301 2.94 23.85 -9.32
CA ASN A 301 2.65 24.26 -10.70
C ASN A 301 1.23 23.89 -11.13
N ALA A 302 0.79 24.45 -12.26
CA ALA A 302 -0.49 24.10 -12.86
C ALA A 302 -0.46 22.66 -13.37
N PHE A 303 -1.55 21.94 -13.18
CA PHE A 303 -1.69 20.56 -13.64
C PHE A 303 -3.10 20.34 -14.17
N SER A 304 -3.20 19.78 -15.37
CA SER A 304 -4.46 19.26 -15.91
C SER A 304 -4.23 17.85 -16.40
N TYR A 305 -5.16 16.97 -16.06
CA TYR A 305 -5.19 15.60 -16.53
C TYR A 305 -6.63 15.18 -16.78
N ASN A 306 -6.87 14.51 -17.90
CA ASN A 306 -8.16 13.95 -18.23
C ASN A 306 -8.01 12.46 -18.57
N LYS A 307 -9.00 11.67 -18.17
CA LYS A 307 -8.99 10.24 -18.47
C LYS A 307 -10.39 9.68 -18.53
N VAL A 308 -10.66 8.90 -19.57
CA VAL A 308 -11.84 8.04 -19.62
C VAL A 308 -11.68 6.95 -18.57
N LYS A 309 -12.64 6.86 -17.64
CA LYS A 309 -12.54 5.94 -16.51
C LYS A 309 -13.90 5.31 -16.21
N HIS A 310 -13.89 4.01 -15.99
CA HIS A 310 -15.08 3.23 -15.62
C HIS A 310 -15.09 2.83 -14.14
N ASN A 311 -13.99 3.09 -13.42
CA ASN A 311 -13.85 2.82 -12.00
C ASN A 311 -13.29 4.05 -11.27
N TYR A 312 -13.91 4.50 -10.20
CA TYR A 312 -13.43 5.61 -9.40
C TYR A 312 -13.26 5.17 -7.95
N ILE A 313 -12.13 5.53 -7.33
CA ILE A 313 -11.81 5.14 -5.96
C ILE A 313 -11.71 6.40 -5.13
N THR A 314 -12.52 6.50 -4.09
CA THR A 314 -12.35 7.51 -3.03
C THR A 314 -11.87 6.81 -1.77
N SER A 315 -10.84 7.37 -1.14
CA SER A 315 -10.31 6.90 0.13
C SER A 315 -10.23 8.08 1.08
N PHE A 316 -10.95 8.01 2.19
CA PHE A 316 -10.95 9.07 3.18
C PHE A 316 -10.79 8.53 4.59
N LYS A 317 -10.19 9.34 5.44
CA LYS A 317 -10.14 9.06 6.86
C LYS A 317 -11.49 9.38 7.47
N SER A 318 -12.19 8.38 8.00
CA SER A 318 -13.41 8.64 8.77
C SER A 318 -13.04 9.46 10.01
N ASP A 319 -13.63 10.67 10.12
CA ASP A 319 -13.35 11.56 11.24
C ASP A 319 -13.93 10.96 12.52
N GLN A 320 -13.05 10.29 13.27
CA GLN A 320 -13.37 9.57 14.49
C GLN A 320 -13.53 10.52 15.70
N SER A 321 -13.84 11.79 15.48
CA SER A 321 -14.23 12.73 16.53
C SER A 321 -15.53 12.29 17.21
N GLN A 322 -16.42 11.54 16.52
CA GLN A 322 -17.66 11.01 17.11
C GLN A 322 -17.56 9.55 17.63
N HIS A 323 -16.56 8.76 17.22
CA HIS A 323 -16.36 7.37 17.66
C HIS A 323 -15.30 7.18 18.76
N ARG A 324 -14.73 8.27 19.29
CA ARG A 324 -13.80 8.27 20.45
C ARG A 324 -14.40 7.75 21.77
N ARG A 325 -15.69 7.36 21.82
CA ARG A 325 -16.27 6.69 22.99
C ARG A 325 -15.98 5.19 23.07
N GLY A 326 -15.28 4.62 22.10
CA GLY A 326 -14.72 3.28 22.25
C GLY A 326 -14.14 2.79 20.94
N LEU A 327 -12.81 2.80 20.81
CA LEU A 327 -12.21 1.77 19.97
C LEU A 327 -12.76 0.45 20.51
N PRO A 328 -13.41 -0.41 19.71
CA PRO A 328 -13.88 -1.67 20.23
C PRO A 328 -12.65 -2.39 20.80
N HIS A 329 -12.77 -2.93 22.01
CA HIS A 329 -11.66 -3.56 22.72
C HIS A 329 -10.89 -4.55 21.82
N SER A 330 -11.59 -5.16 20.84
CA SER A 330 -11.03 -5.99 19.77
C SER A 330 -9.94 -5.32 18.93
N MET A 331 -10.05 -4.05 18.52
CA MET A 331 -9.02 -3.40 17.68
C MET A 331 -7.73 -3.13 18.46
N ASN A 332 -7.84 -2.76 19.73
CA ASN A 332 -6.68 -2.64 20.63
C ASN A 332 -6.00 -4.00 20.83
N LEU A 333 -6.80 -5.07 20.99
CA LEU A 333 -6.27 -6.43 21.08
C LEU A 333 -5.59 -6.87 19.78
N VAL A 334 -6.16 -6.56 18.61
CA VAL A 334 -5.55 -6.87 17.31
C VAL A 334 -4.24 -6.11 17.12
N LEU A 335 -4.17 -4.83 17.52
CA LEU A 335 -2.93 -4.06 17.52
C LEU A 335 -1.87 -4.71 18.43
N LEU A 336 -2.21 -5.00 19.69
CA LEU A 336 -1.28 -5.65 20.62
C LEU A 336 -0.81 -7.01 20.09
N LEU A 337 -1.73 -7.82 19.55
CA LEU A 337 -1.42 -9.10 18.95
C LEU A 337 -0.48 -8.95 17.75
N ALA A 338 -0.73 -7.99 16.86
CA ALA A 338 0.11 -7.74 15.69
C ALA A 338 1.53 -7.31 16.08
N LEU A 339 1.66 -6.42 17.05
CA LEU A 339 2.95 -5.94 17.55
C LEU A 339 3.72 -7.05 18.26
N PHE A 340 3.05 -7.81 19.13
CA PHE A 340 3.65 -8.94 19.84
C PHE A 340 4.08 -10.04 18.86
N ALA A 341 3.20 -10.42 17.92
CA ALA A 341 3.48 -11.39 16.86
C ALA A 341 4.69 -10.98 16.03
N SER A 342 4.78 -9.70 15.65
CA SER A 342 5.89 -9.19 14.84
C SER A 342 7.22 -9.21 15.61
N VAL A 343 7.24 -8.65 16.84
CA VAL A 343 8.50 -8.52 17.60
C VAL A 343 8.98 -9.87 18.14
N VAL A 344 8.10 -10.65 18.76
CA VAL A 344 8.48 -11.97 19.30
C VAL A 344 8.76 -12.95 18.17
N GLY A 345 7.98 -12.92 17.09
CA GLY A 345 8.24 -13.72 15.89
C GLY A 345 9.63 -13.45 15.30
N PHE A 346 10.02 -12.18 15.19
CA PHE A 346 11.37 -11.80 14.73
C PHE A 346 12.47 -12.35 15.64
N VAL A 347 12.34 -12.22 16.97
CA VAL A 347 13.34 -12.73 17.92
C VAL A 347 13.46 -14.26 17.85
N LEU A 348 12.32 -14.97 17.85
CA LEU A 348 12.31 -16.44 17.73
C LEU A 348 12.91 -16.91 16.41
N GLN A 349 12.56 -16.25 15.30
CA GLN A 349 13.13 -16.54 13.99
C GLN A 349 14.64 -16.32 13.99
N PHE A 350 15.13 -15.20 14.54
CA PHE A 350 16.55 -14.88 14.59
C PHE A 350 17.36 -15.92 15.39
N ILE A 351 16.85 -16.32 16.56
CA ILE A 351 17.49 -17.34 17.40
C ILE A 351 17.50 -18.70 16.69
N GLY A 352 16.37 -19.09 16.08
CA GLY A 352 16.26 -20.35 15.33
C GLY A 352 17.19 -20.40 14.13
N LEU A 353 17.20 -19.36 13.29
CA LEU A 353 18.06 -19.28 12.10
C LEU A 353 19.55 -19.26 12.42
N ARG A 354 19.93 -18.60 13.53
CA ARG A 354 21.33 -18.58 13.99
C ARG A 354 21.83 -19.97 14.41
N SER A 355 20.93 -20.85 14.81
CA SER A 355 21.25 -22.20 15.28
C SER A 355 21.09 -23.27 14.19
N LEU A 356 20.78 -22.85 12.95
CA LEU A 356 20.59 -23.71 11.79
C LEU A 356 21.72 -23.47 10.77
N HIS A 357 21.89 -24.39 9.82
CA HIS A 357 22.89 -24.26 8.75
C HIS A 357 22.76 -22.94 7.98
N GLY A 358 23.90 -22.29 7.67
CA GLY A 358 23.97 -20.98 7.02
C GLY A 358 23.18 -20.89 5.71
N SER A 359 23.08 -21.98 4.94
CA SER A 359 22.31 -22.00 3.69
C SER A 359 20.82 -21.66 3.88
N ILE A 360 20.23 -22.02 5.02
CA ILE A 360 18.81 -21.72 5.34
C ILE A 360 18.64 -20.22 5.59
N THR A 361 19.59 -19.63 6.32
CA THR A 361 19.63 -18.19 6.58
C THR A 361 19.85 -17.41 5.28
N LEU A 362 20.76 -17.87 4.42
CA LEU A 362 20.98 -17.26 3.11
C LEU A 362 19.73 -17.33 2.22
N TYR A 363 19.02 -18.47 2.20
CA TYR A 363 17.74 -18.59 1.50
C TYR A 363 16.75 -17.53 2.00
N GLN A 364 16.63 -17.36 3.32
CA GLN A 364 15.70 -16.39 3.91
C GLN A 364 16.08 -14.94 3.55
N ILE A 365 17.37 -14.59 3.55
CA ILE A 365 17.84 -13.26 3.13
C ILE A 365 17.54 -13.05 1.64
N ALA A 366 17.87 -14.03 0.79
CA ALA A 366 17.62 -13.97 -0.65
C ALA A 366 16.11 -13.85 -0.97
N ALA A 367 15.28 -14.61 -0.27
CA ALA A 367 13.82 -14.52 -0.36
C ALA A 367 13.32 -13.12 0.04
N THR A 368 13.84 -12.56 1.13
CA THR A 368 13.47 -11.22 1.61
C THR A 368 13.85 -10.14 0.59
N LEU A 369 15.06 -10.20 0.01
CA LEU A 369 15.50 -9.27 -1.03
C LEU A 369 14.68 -9.41 -2.31
N PHE A 370 14.41 -10.64 -2.74
CA PHE A 370 13.61 -10.91 -3.94
C PHE A 370 12.20 -10.34 -3.81
N VAL A 371 11.54 -10.59 -2.67
CA VAL A 371 10.20 -10.06 -2.41
C VAL A 371 10.23 -8.54 -2.24
N ALA A 372 11.24 -7.97 -1.59
CA ALA A 372 11.41 -6.52 -1.48
C ALA A 372 11.56 -5.85 -2.87
N MET A 373 12.31 -6.46 -3.77
CA MET A 373 12.43 -6.00 -5.16
C MET A 373 11.07 -6.05 -5.88
N ILE A 374 10.30 -7.14 -5.73
CA ILE A 374 8.95 -7.23 -6.29
C ILE A 374 8.04 -6.10 -5.75
N ARG A 375 8.08 -5.83 -4.44
CA ARG A 375 7.31 -4.74 -3.83
C ARG A 375 7.67 -3.38 -4.41
N ALA A 376 8.97 -3.11 -4.61
CA ALA A 376 9.44 -1.89 -5.23
C ALA A 376 8.99 -1.76 -6.70
N LEU A 377 9.12 -2.84 -7.49
CA LEU A 377 8.71 -2.87 -8.90
C LEU A 377 7.20 -2.69 -9.08
N LEU A 378 6.39 -3.23 -8.17
CA LEU A 378 4.93 -3.06 -8.16
C LEU A 378 4.51 -1.59 -8.07
N ARG A 379 5.29 -0.76 -7.37
CA ARG A 379 4.98 0.66 -7.09
C ARG A 379 5.87 1.65 -7.84
N GLN A 380 6.70 1.17 -8.77
CA GLN A 380 7.53 2.01 -9.62
C GLN A 380 6.72 2.74 -10.72
N ARG A 381 5.59 2.17 -11.15
CA ARG A 381 4.79 2.73 -12.27
C ARG A 381 3.97 3.94 -11.84
N ARG A 382 4.61 5.10 -11.85
CA ARG A 382 3.98 6.42 -11.66
C ARG A 382 3.59 7.06 -13.00
N LEU A 383 2.78 8.12 -12.93
CA LEU A 383 2.47 8.97 -14.09
C LEU A 383 3.75 9.47 -14.75
N ASN A 384 3.75 9.54 -16.08
CA ASN A 384 4.85 10.17 -16.78
C ASN A 384 4.68 11.69 -16.68
N PRO A 385 5.77 12.47 -16.53
CA PRO A 385 5.71 13.92 -16.56
C PRO A 385 5.12 14.49 -17.87
N ASP A 386 5.15 13.73 -18.96
CA ASP A 386 4.55 14.07 -20.25
C ASP A 386 3.02 13.94 -20.27
N ASP A 387 2.42 13.27 -19.28
CA ASP A 387 0.97 13.09 -19.18
C ASP A 387 0.27 14.39 -18.67
N ASN A 388 1.02 15.43 -18.27
CA ASN A 388 0.47 16.72 -17.85
C ASN A 388 0.25 17.64 -19.07
N GLU A 389 -1.01 17.86 -19.43
CA GLU A 389 -1.43 18.70 -20.56
C GLU A 389 -1.03 20.19 -20.39
N LEU A 390 -0.87 20.64 -19.14
CA LEU A 390 -0.47 22.01 -18.81
C LEU A 390 1.04 22.18 -18.61
N ARG A 391 1.88 21.18 -18.89
CA ARG A 391 3.33 21.28 -18.61
C ARG A 391 4.02 22.45 -19.30
N THR A 392 3.75 22.66 -20.59
CA THR A 392 4.38 23.74 -21.38
C THR A 392 3.60 25.05 -21.34
N LEU A 393 2.32 24.98 -20.96
CA LEU A 393 1.37 26.09 -21.03
C LEU A 393 1.03 26.69 -19.66
N GLY A 394 1.40 26.02 -18.56
CA GLY A 394 1.06 26.43 -17.19
C GLY A 394 1.61 27.78 -16.78
N ALA A 395 2.80 28.16 -17.27
CA ALA A 395 3.35 29.51 -17.04
C ALA A 395 2.61 30.61 -17.82
N LYS A 396 1.94 30.25 -18.93
CA LYS A 396 1.24 31.19 -19.81
C LYS A 396 -0.23 31.40 -19.42
N PHE A 397 -0.85 30.41 -18.76
CA PHE A 397 -2.26 30.43 -18.35
C PHE A 397 -2.45 30.38 -16.82
N GLY A 398 -1.46 30.82 -16.04
CA GLY A 398 -1.59 30.91 -14.58
C GLY A 398 -2.82 31.75 -14.19
N GLY A 399 -3.78 31.13 -13.51
CA GLY A 399 -5.06 31.74 -13.11
C GLY A 399 -6.19 31.65 -14.13
N HIS A 400 -5.94 31.12 -15.34
CA HIS A 400 -6.92 30.91 -16.41
C HIS A 400 -7.03 29.43 -16.82
N GLU A 401 -6.65 28.51 -15.93
CA GLU A 401 -6.61 27.08 -16.21
C GLU A 401 -8.02 26.52 -16.50
N LEU A 402 -9.05 27.09 -15.87
CA LEU A 402 -10.45 26.74 -16.12
C LEU A 402 -10.91 27.19 -17.51
N ASP A 403 -10.51 28.38 -17.94
CA ASP A 403 -10.86 28.92 -19.26
C ASP A 403 -10.19 28.07 -20.36
N TRP A 404 -8.93 27.67 -20.14
CA TRP A 404 -8.23 26.75 -21.01
C TRP A 404 -8.93 25.39 -21.08
N GLN A 405 -9.32 24.83 -19.91
CA GLN A 405 -10.00 23.56 -19.85
C GLN A 405 -11.35 23.61 -20.59
N ALA A 406 -12.12 24.69 -20.44
CA ALA A 406 -13.39 24.88 -21.13
C ALA A 406 -13.24 24.95 -22.67
N LEU A 407 -12.10 25.41 -23.19
CA LEU A 407 -11.81 25.41 -24.63
C LEU A 407 -11.36 24.04 -25.16
N SER A 408 -10.94 23.14 -24.27
CA SER A 408 -10.36 21.83 -24.60
C SER A 408 -11.33 20.64 -24.48
N ILE A 409 -12.55 20.85 -23.96
CA ILE A 409 -13.58 19.81 -23.74
C ILE A 409 -14.49 19.63 -24.96
#